data_AF-A0A8J7DQT9-F1
#
_entry.id   AF-A0A8J7DQT9-F1
#
_cell.length_a   1.000
_cell.length_b   1.000
_cell.length_c   1.000
_cell.angle_alpha   90.00
_cell.angle_beta   90.00
_cell.angle_gamma   90.00
#
_symmetry.space_group_name_H-M   'P 1'
#
loop_
_entity.id
_entity.type
_entity.pdbx_description
1 polymer ?
#
loop_
_entity_poly.entity_id
_entity_poly.type
_entity_poly.pdbx_seq_one_letter_code
_entity_poly.pdbx_strand_id
1 'polypeptide(L)'
;MSESVSPNEPLTIRPIHYRDLDRLVPTEAPKASAASDPSAAPEMLFSEHAARSLGLAEYLQQVRRWYGPLKALNLFPPLQHLFSVFVAERQGQPQGMIQVSPFNRNRSTWQVDRVLVNPSASQAQPAELQLSLDVSSQLLRHCFEKIVEAHTWITETNIGDKFGLALYRHNGFQPLAQITYWSIKPEQLLPLAEPEPALPNLLPVSSADAQLLYQLETVSMPPLVRQVFDHQIQDFRSNPVSGLGQRLSHWLQRTEVLSNYVFEPQRKAAIGYFQLRVCRDGSAPHVAKLTVHPAYTWLYPELMAQMARAVQGFPAQALRLASADYQPEREEYLKQIGGVEVEHTLMMSRSVWHKVRESKSVSLEGLALPDVLPGLQPAGKPTPSHFSRSRQQPPAESSREATGASQR
;
A
#
# COMPACT_ATOMS: atom_id res chain seq x y z
N MET A 1 -43.33 25.45 -14.94
CA MET A 1 -43.16 26.12 -13.63
C MET A 1 -41.74 25.83 -13.19
N SER A 2 -40.98 26.84 -12.78
CA SER A 2 -39.54 26.68 -12.54
C SER A 2 -39.31 26.45 -11.04
N GLU A 3 -38.85 25.26 -10.66
CA GLU A 3 -38.50 24.98 -9.26
C GLU A 3 -37.21 25.71 -8.90
N SER A 4 -37.31 26.63 -7.93
CA SER A 4 -36.16 27.36 -7.40
C SER A 4 -35.27 26.42 -6.58
N VAL A 5 -34.03 26.23 -7.01
CA VAL A 5 -33.04 25.39 -6.30
C VAL A 5 -32.72 26.04 -4.94
N SER A 6 -33.35 25.54 -3.88
CA SER A 6 -33.08 25.95 -2.50
C SER A 6 -31.64 25.54 -2.12
N PRO A 7 -30.72 26.48 -1.83
CA PRO A 7 -29.28 26.19 -1.78
C PRO A 7 -28.81 25.48 -0.50
N ASN A 8 -29.72 25.09 0.39
CA ASN A 8 -29.43 24.80 1.80
C ASN A 8 -29.72 23.36 2.26
N GLU A 9 -29.88 22.41 1.33
CA GLU A 9 -30.04 21.00 1.69
C GLU A 9 -28.68 20.31 1.97
N PRO A 10 -28.59 19.49 3.03
CA PRO A 10 -27.33 18.91 3.47
C PRO A 10 -26.80 17.88 2.47
N LEU A 11 -25.48 17.87 2.29
CA LEU A 11 -24.80 16.81 1.55
C LEU A 11 -24.78 15.54 2.41
N THR A 12 -25.31 14.44 1.88
CA THR A 12 -25.32 13.14 2.58
C THR A 12 -24.24 12.24 2.01
N ILE A 13 -23.46 11.57 2.87
CA ILE A 13 -22.36 10.68 2.43
C ILE A 13 -22.61 9.26 2.90
N ARG A 14 -22.64 8.33 1.93
CA ARG A 14 -23.06 6.92 2.15
C ARG A 14 -22.21 5.96 1.31
N PRO A 15 -22.19 4.64 1.63
CA PRO A 15 -21.58 3.65 0.76
C PRO A 15 -22.21 3.61 -0.64
N ILE A 16 -21.44 3.18 -1.63
CA ILE A 16 -21.88 3.08 -3.02
C ILE A 16 -22.94 1.98 -3.26
N HIS A 17 -23.98 2.34 -4.00
CA HIS A 17 -25.01 1.45 -4.51
C HIS A 17 -24.85 1.26 -6.01
N TYR A 18 -25.24 0.08 -6.53
CA TYR A 18 -25.12 -0.25 -7.96
C TYR A 18 -25.72 0.85 -8.88
N ARG A 19 -26.88 1.39 -8.49
CA ARG A 19 -27.60 2.48 -9.18
C ARG A 19 -26.83 3.80 -9.32
N ASP A 20 -25.78 3.98 -8.52
CA ASP A 20 -24.97 5.21 -8.54
C ASP A 20 -23.95 5.17 -9.68
N LEU A 21 -23.49 3.96 -10.07
CA LEU A 21 -22.53 3.75 -11.15
C LEU A 21 -23.09 4.27 -12.49
N ASP A 22 -24.38 4.00 -12.77
CA ASP A 22 -25.09 4.50 -13.95
C ASP A 22 -25.25 6.05 -13.97
N ARG A 23 -25.02 6.73 -12.84
CA ARG A 23 -25.20 8.18 -12.67
C ARG A 23 -23.89 8.95 -12.48
N LEU A 24 -22.76 8.24 -12.35
CA LEU A 24 -21.41 8.80 -12.20
C LEU A 24 -20.61 8.78 -13.52
N VAL A 25 -21.18 8.27 -14.61
CA VAL A 25 -20.61 8.35 -15.96
C VAL A 25 -20.95 9.73 -16.56
N PRO A 26 -19.94 10.55 -16.95
CA PRO A 26 -20.20 11.80 -17.67
C PRO A 26 -20.85 11.53 -19.03
N THR A 27 -21.81 12.36 -19.43
CA THR A 27 -22.56 12.19 -20.69
C THR A 27 -21.70 12.39 -21.94
N GLU A 28 -20.55 13.06 -21.81
CA GLU A 28 -19.61 13.35 -22.91
C GLU A 28 -18.32 12.53 -22.81
N ALA A 29 -18.43 11.22 -22.99
CA ALA A 29 -17.30 10.43 -23.46
C ALA A 29 -17.19 10.60 -25.00
N PRO A 30 -16.08 11.11 -25.55
CA PRO A 30 -15.88 11.09 -26.99
C PRO A 30 -15.84 9.63 -27.47
N LYS A 31 -16.43 9.35 -28.64
CA LYS A 31 -16.44 8.00 -29.23
C LYS A 31 -15.04 7.63 -29.73
N ALA A 32 -14.17 7.21 -28.82
CA ALA A 32 -12.99 6.41 -29.16
C ALA A 32 -13.45 5.16 -29.94
N SER A 33 -12.65 4.76 -30.93
CA SER A 33 -13.02 3.75 -31.92
C SER A 33 -13.36 2.39 -31.27
N ALA A 34 -14.50 1.83 -31.65
CA ALA A 34 -14.94 0.52 -31.17
C ALA A 34 -14.06 -0.62 -31.73
N ALA A 35 -13.04 -1.02 -30.96
CA ALA A 35 -12.15 -2.15 -31.28
C ALA A 35 -11.44 -2.70 -30.01
N SER A 36 -12.20 -3.05 -28.97
CA SER A 36 -11.68 -3.75 -27.79
C SER A 36 -12.70 -4.74 -27.21
N ASP A 37 -12.28 -5.99 -26.98
CA ASP A 37 -13.16 -7.09 -26.57
C ASP A 37 -13.51 -7.07 -25.06
N PRO A 38 -14.68 -7.59 -24.65
CA PRO A 38 -15.27 -7.36 -23.33
C PRO A 38 -14.65 -8.19 -22.17
N SER A 39 -13.42 -8.69 -22.32
CA SER A 39 -12.81 -9.64 -21.38
C SER A 39 -12.22 -8.97 -20.11
N ALA A 40 -11.75 -7.72 -20.20
CA ALA A 40 -10.94 -7.03 -19.19
C ALA A 40 -11.56 -6.96 -17.77
N ALA A 41 -11.23 -7.91 -16.91
CA ALA A 41 -11.45 -7.85 -15.46
C ALA A 41 -10.44 -6.91 -14.77
N PRO A 42 -10.74 -6.36 -13.57
CA PRO A 42 -9.83 -5.48 -12.84
C PRO A 42 -8.82 -6.23 -11.98
N GLU A 43 -7.58 -5.75 -11.95
CA GLU A 43 -6.62 -6.08 -10.89
C GLU A 43 -6.85 -5.21 -9.62
N MET A 44 -8.05 -5.22 -9.02
CA MET A 44 -8.38 -4.37 -7.85
C MET A 44 -7.65 -4.72 -6.53
N LEU A 45 -6.57 -5.51 -6.57
CA LEU A 45 -5.99 -6.10 -5.35
C LEU A 45 -4.46 -5.98 -5.20
N PHE A 46 -3.68 -5.94 -6.30
CA PHE A 46 -2.21 -5.97 -6.22
C PHE A 46 -1.50 -5.20 -7.36
N SER A 47 -2.10 -4.09 -7.84
CA SER A 47 -1.49 -3.23 -8.86
C SER A 47 -2.05 -1.80 -8.76
N GLU A 48 -1.59 -1.05 -7.75
CA GLU A 48 -2.02 0.32 -7.45
C GLU A 48 -2.04 1.24 -8.69
N HIS A 49 -0.95 1.24 -9.46
CA HIS A 49 -0.82 2.08 -10.65
C HIS A 49 -1.69 1.60 -11.83
N ALA A 50 -1.89 0.29 -12.02
CA ALA A 50 -2.76 -0.21 -13.09
C ALA A 50 -4.21 0.24 -12.87
N ALA A 51 -4.75 0.06 -11.66
CA ALA A 51 -6.11 0.49 -11.31
C ALA A 51 -6.31 2.03 -11.36
N ARG A 52 -5.23 2.81 -11.23
CA ARG A 52 -5.24 4.27 -11.45
C ARG A 52 -5.25 4.64 -12.94
N SER A 53 -4.46 3.95 -13.75
CA SER A 53 -4.29 4.22 -15.19
C SER A 53 -5.44 3.77 -16.11
N LEU A 54 -6.35 2.90 -15.66
CA LEU A 54 -7.59 2.59 -16.40
C LEU A 54 -8.48 3.83 -16.57
N GLY A 55 -9.11 3.95 -17.76
CA GLY A 55 -10.03 5.03 -18.06
C GLY A 55 -11.29 4.98 -17.18
N LEU A 56 -11.85 6.14 -16.84
CA LEU A 56 -12.99 6.24 -15.91
C LEU A 56 -14.18 5.35 -16.31
N ALA A 57 -14.50 5.28 -17.61
CA ALA A 57 -15.57 4.43 -18.11
C ALA A 57 -15.27 2.93 -17.94
N GLU A 58 -14.03 2.51 -18.22
CA GLU A 58 -13.57 1.12 -18.08
C GLU A 58 -13.58 0.69 -16.61
N TYR A 59 -13.06 1.55 -15.72
CA TYR A 59 -13.10 1.37 -14.27
C TYR A 59 -14.55 1.23 -13.76
N LEU A 60 -15.47 2.12 -14.17
CA LEU A 60 -16.87 2.03 -13.76
C LEU A 60 -17.56 0.77 -14.30
N GLN A 61 -17.23 0.34 -15.53
CA GLN A 61 -17.69 -0.92 -16.11
C GLN A 61 -17.12 -2.15 -15.36
N GLN A 62 -15.87 -2.09 -14.89
CA GLN A 62 -15.28 -3.13 -14.05
C GLN A 62 -15.92 -3.19 -12.66
N VAL A 63 -16.09 -2.06 -11.97
CA VAL A 63 -16.81 -2.00 -10.69
C VAL A 63 -18.24 -2.52 -10.86
N ARG A 64 -18.93 -2.17 -11.95
CA ARG A 64 -20.26 -2.71 -12.29
C ARG A 64 -20.26 -4.23 -12.42
N ARG A 65 -19.28 -4.80 -13.12
CA ARG A 65 -19.13 -6.26 -13.32
C ARG A 65 -18.88 -7.00 -12.01
N TRP A 66 -18.20 -6.38 -11.05
CA TRP A 66 -17.78 -7.02 -9.79
C TRP A 66 -18.56 -6.62 -8.54
N TYR A 67 -19.46 -5.64 -8.62
CA TYR A 67 -20.22 -5.13 -7.47
C TYR A 67 -20.92 -6.23 -6.66
N GLY A 68 -21.53 -7.22 -7.33
CA GLY A 68 -22.18 -8.36 -6.68
C GLY A 68 -21.20 -9.19 -5.84
N PRO A 69 -20.17 -9.81 -6.45
CA PRO A 69 -19.12 -10.51 -5.72
C PRO A 69 -18.46 -9.67 -4.61
N LEU A 70 -18.07 -8.42 -4.88
CA LEU A 70 -17.43 -7.53 -3.89
C LEU A 70 -18.35 -7.30 -2.67
N LYS A 71 -19.64 -7.08 -2.91
CA LYS A 71 -20.63 -6.90 -1.83
C LYS A 71 -20.85 -8.16 -1.00
N ALA A 72 -20.64 -9.34 -1.58
CA ALA A 72 -20.59 -10.59 -0.83
C ALA A 72 -19.28 -10.75 -0.02
N LEU A 73 -18.13 -10.29 -0.54
CA LEU A 73 -16.87 -10.27 0.22
C LEU A 73 -16.95 -9.34 1.44
N ASN A 74 -17.73 -8.26 1.38
CA ASN A 74 -17.99 -7.38 2.52
C ASN A 74 -18.79 -8.05 3.67
N LEU A 75 -19.29 -9.28 3.51
CA LEU A 75 -19.82 -10.09 4.61
C LEU A 75 -18.72 -10.81 5.42
N PHE A 76 -17.49 -10.88 4.91
CA PHE A 76 -16.36 -11.54 5.56
C PHE A 76 -15.43 -10.50 6.22
N PRO A 77 -15.30 -10.47 7.55
CA PRO A 77 -14.46 -9.50 8.29
C PRO A 77 -13.07 -9.19 7.71
N PRO A 78 -12.24 -10.16 7.26
CA PRO A 78 -10.91 -9.84 6.72
C PRO A 78 -10.91 -9.18 5.34
N LEU A 79 -12.07 -9.01 4.68
CA LEU A 79 -12.18 -8.49 3.31
C LEU A 79 -13.01 -7.19 3.20
N GLN A 80 -13.70 -6.76 4.27
CA GLN A 80 -14.66 -5.65 4.25
C GLN A 80 -14.06 -4.29 3.85
N HIS A 81 -12.75 -4.15 4.01
CA HIS A 81 -12.00 -2.92 3.76
C HIS A 81 -11.41 -2.84 2.34
N LEU A 82 -11.43 -3.94 1.57
CA LEU A 82 -10.88 -4.01 0.21
C LEU A 82 -11.64 -3.15 -0.82
N PHE A 83 -12.83 -2.67 -0.50
CA PHE A 83 -13.61 -1.81 -1.38
C PHE A 83 -14.35 -0.71 -0.60
N SER A 84 -13.58 0.23 -0.03
CA SER A 84 -14.11 1.35 0.74
C SER A 84 -14.47 2.52 -0.20
N VAL A 85 -15.64 2.44 -0.83
CA VAL A 85 -16.14 3.47 -1.75
C VAL A 85 -17.38 4.18 -1.19
N PHE A 86 -17.31 5.51 -1.11
CA PHE A 86 -18.38 6.37 -0.62
C PHE A 86 -18.85 7.33 -1.72
N VAL A 87 -20.14 7.65 -1.70
CA VAL A 87 -20.82 8.57 -2.63
C VAL A 87 -21.43 9.71 -1.81
N ALA A 88 -21.23 10.94 -2.29
CA ALA A 88 -21.89 12.13 -1.80
C ALA A 88 -23.16 12.37 -2.62
N GLU A 89 -24.31 12.53 -1.95
CA GLU A 89 -25.63 12.66 -2.56
C GLU A 89 -26.35 13.91 -2.02
N ARG A 90 -26.99 14.65 -2.94
CA ARG A 90 -27.94 15.73 -2.68
C ARG A 90 -29.16 15.50 -3.58
N GLN A 91 -30.38 15.65 -3.05
CA GLN A 91 -31.64 15.47 -3.80
C GLN A 91 -31.76 14.14 -4.55
N GLY A 92 -31.28 13.03 -3.96
CA GLY A 92 -31.30 11.73 -4.63
C GLY A 92 -30.26 11.57 -5.75
N GLN A 93 -29.43 12.58 -6.03
CA GLN A 93 -28.44 12.57 -7.12
C GLN A 93 -26.99 12.58 -6.60
N PRO A 94 -26.12 11.71 -7.14
CA PRO A 94 -24.72 11.69 -6.76
C PRO A 94 -23.99 12.93 -7.27
N GLN A 95 -23.38 13.67 -6.34
CA GLN A 95 -22.54 14.84 -6.59
C GLN A 95 -21.06 14.46 -6.72
N GLY A 96 -20.65 13.36 -6.10
CA GLY A 96 -19.27 12.86 -6.19
C GLY A 96 -19.09 11.48 -5.54
N MET A 97 -17.91 10.91 -5.73
CA MET A 97 -17.50 9.60 -5.22
C MET A 97 -16.03 9.65 -4.77
N ILE A 98 -15.69 8.92 -3.71
CA ILE A 98 -14.30 8.67 -3.32
C ILE A 98 -14.08 7.16 -3.15
N GLN A 99 -12.97 6.67 -3.70
CA GLN A 99 -12.39 5.36 -3.36
C GLN A 99 -11.20 5.56 -2.43
N VAL A 100 -11.18 4.78 -1.35
CA VAL A 100 -10.02 4.63 -0.47
C VAL A 100 -9.73 3.15 -0.23
N SER A 101 -8.48 2.83 0.12
CA SER A 101 -8.03 1.47 0.40
C SER A 101 -6.97 1.47 1.51
N PRO A 102 -6.83 0.38 2.29
CA PRO A 102 -5.71 0.24 3.23
C PRO A 102 -4.42 -0.03 2.47
N PHE A 103 -3.37 0.77 2.74
CA PHE A 103 -2.06 0.64 2.11
C PHE A 103 -1.21 -0.46 2.76
N ASN A 104 -1.31 -0.61 4.09
CA ASN A 104 -0.59 -1.61 4.87
C ASN A 104 -1.55 -2.57 5.62
N ARG A 105 -1.05 -3.74 6.03
CA ARG A 105 -1.85 -4.86 6.55
C ARG A 105 -2.37 -4.64 7.97
N ASN A 106 -1.71 -3.80 8.77
CA ASN A 106 -2.25 -3.33 10.05
C ASN A 106 -3.36 -2.27 9.86
N ARG A 107 -3.47 -1.69 8.65
CA ARG A 107 -4.43 -0.65 8.25
C ARG A 107 -4.25 0.68 8.99
N SER A 108 -3.02 0.97 9.45
CA SER A 108 -2.67 2.27 10.03
C SER A 108 -2.52 3.36 8.96
N THR A 109 -2.09 2.98 7.75
CA THR A 109 -1.93 3.85 6.60
C THR A 109 -2.95 3.51 5.53
N TRP A 110 -3.65 4.53 5.03
CA TRP A 110 -4.69 4.43 4.02
C TRP A 110 -4.40 5.32 2.82
N GLN A 111 -4.82 4.88 1.64
CA GLN A 111 -4.60 5.59 0.38
C GLN A 111 -5.92 6.12 -0.18
N VAL A 112 -5.90 7.34 -0.71
CA VAL A 112 -6.97 7.86 -1.57
C VAL A 112 -6.64 7.47 -3.01
N ASP A 113 -7.38 6.50 -3.55
CA ASP A 113 -7.14 5.95 -4.90
C ASP A 113 -7.72 6.83 -6.00
N ARG A 114 -8.91 7.39 -5.76
CA ARG A 114 -9.60 8.24 -6.74
C ARG A 114 -10.65 9.10 -6.04
N VAL A 115 -10.67 10.39 -6.36
CA VAL A 115 -11.81 11.29 -6.07
C VAL A 115 -12.45 11.64 -7.40
N LEU A 116 -13.78 11.59 -7.45
CA LEU A 116 -14.59 12.02 -8.58
C LEU A 116 -15.64 13.02 -8.06
N VAL A 117 -15.85 14.09 -8.80
CA VAL A 117 -17.03 14.96 -8.68
C VAL A 117 -17.75 14.87 -10.01
N ASN A 118 -19.09 14.91 -9.99
CA ASN A 118 -19.90 14.98 -11.21
C ASN A 118 -19.60 16.31 -11.93
N PRO A 119 -18.90 16.31 -13.09
CA PRO A 119 -18.33 17.53 -13.62
C PRO A 119 -19.14 18.08 -14.79
N SER A 120 -19.80 19.22 -14.56
CA SER A 120 -20.02 20.25 -15.61
C SER A 120 -18.69 20.90 -16.07
N ALA A 121 -17.56 20.37 -15.62
CA ALA A 121 -16.32 21.11 -15.42
C ALA A 121 -15.50 21.42 -16.68
N SER A 122 -15.92 20.92 -17.85
CA SER A 122 -15.37 21.35 -19.13
C SER A 122 -15.58 22.86 -19.40
N GLN A 123 -16.59 23.47 -18.76
CA GLN A 123 -16.87 24.91 -18.83
C GLN A 123 -17.28 25.53 -17.48
N ALA A 124 -16.90 24.89 -16.34
CA ALA A 124 -17.34 25.30 -15.01
C ALA A 124 -16.97 26.75 -14.66
N GLN A 125 -17.94 27.50 -14.16
CA GLN A 125 -17.69 28.81 -13.55
C GLN A 125 -16.90 28.65 -12.23
N PRO A 126 -16.22 29.70 -11.73
CA PRO A 126 -15.45 29.62 -10.48
C PRO A 126 -16.24 29.08 -9.28
N ALA A 127 -17.55 29.35 -9.21
CA ALA A 127 -18.45 28.82 -8.19
C ALA A 127 -18.64 27.29 -8.27
N GLU A 128 -18.67 26.71 -9.48
CA GLU A 128 -18.81 25.26 -9.67
C GLU A 128 -17.52 24.51 -9.29
N LEU A 129 -16.36 25.11 -9.58
CA LEU A 129 -15.06 24.61 -9.10
C LEU A 129 -14.98 24.62 -7.57
N GLN A 130 -15.50 25.69 -6.93
CA GLN A 130 -15.57 25.75 -5.46
C GLN A 130 -16.55 24.72 -4.88
N LEU A 131 -17.76 24.57 -5.44
CA LEU A 131 -18.70 23.52 -5.03
C LEU A 131 -18.10 22.11 -5.18
N SER A 132 -17.32 21.88 -6.25
CA SER A 132 -16.61 20.62 -6.48
C SER A 132 -15.52 20.36 -5.43
N LEU A 133 -14.77 21.41 -5.05
CA LEU A 133 -13.79 21.37 -3.98
C LEU A 133 -14.44 21.10 -2.62
N ASP A 134 -15.61 21.70 -2.34
CA ASP A 134 -16.37 21.51 -1.10
C ASP A 134 -16.95 20.09 -0.97
N VAL A 135 -17.53 19.53 -2.04
CA VAL A 135 -18.02 18.14 -2.08
C VAL A 135 -16.87 17.16 -1.88
N SER A 136 -15.75 17.36 -2.59
CA SER A 136 -14.54 16.54 -2.45
C SER A 136 -13.93 16.61 -1.05
N SER A 137 -13.91 17.79 -0.45
CA SER A 137 -13.39 18.00 0.90
C SER A 137 -14.28 17.34 1.96
N GLN A 138 -15.60 17.35 1.78
CA GLN A 138 -16.54 16.63 2.65
C GLN A 138 -16.39 15.10 2.51
N LEU A 139 -16.18 14.59 1.29
CA LEU A 139 -15.86 13.17 1.05
C LEU A 139 -14.56 12.73 1.76
N LEU A 140 -13.51 13.54 1.68
CA LEU A 140 -12.24 13.30 2.40
C LEU A 140 -12.45 13.31 3.93
N ARG A 141 -13.11 14.35 4.46
CA ARG A 141 -13.41 14.47 5.91
C ARG A 141 -14.20 13.28 6.44
N HIS A 142 -15.22 12.83 5.72
CA HIS A 142 -15.99 11.63 6.08
C HIS A 142 -15.12 10.37 6.13
N CYS A 143 -14.14 10.22 5.23
CA CYS A 143 -13.19 9.10 5.31
C CYS A 143 -12.30 9.21 6.57
N PHE A 144 -11.77 10.40 6.85
CA PHE A 144 -10.93 10.67 8.03
C PHE A 144 -11.68 10.49 9.36
N GLU A 145 -12.99 10.73 9.39
CA GLU A 145 -13.82 10.57 10.60
C GLU A 145 -14.29 9.13 10.81
N LYS A 146 -14.57 8.41 9.72
CA LYS A 146 -15.19 7.08 9.73
C LYS A 146 -14.21 5.92 9.83
N ILE A 147 -13.02 6.06 9.25
CA ILE A 147 -12.01 5.00 9.22
C ILE A 147 -11.02 5.25 10.35
N VAL A 148 -11.48 4.99 11.57
CA VAL A 148 -10.78 5.32 12.83
C VAL A 148 -9.46 4.58 13.08
N GLU A 149 -9.13 3.62 12.21
CA GLU A 149 -7.85 2.91 12.17
C GLU A 149 -6.78 3.63 11.33
N ALA A 150 -7.17 4.59 10.49
CA ALA A 150 -6.30 5.31 9.58
C ALA A 150 -5.57 6.49 10.26
N HIS A 151 -4.45 6.19 10.90
CA HIS A 151 -3.55 7.16 11.53
C HIS A 151 -2.85 8.06 10.50
N THR A 152 -2.58 7.49 9.31
CA THR A 152 -1.91 8.18 8.21
C THR A 152 -2.71 7.99 6.92
N TRP A 153 -2.77 9.06 6.14
CA TRP A 153 -3.40 9.11 4.83
C TRP A 153 -2.37 9.48 3.78
N ILE A 154 -2.30 8.73 2.70
CA ILE A 154 -1.50 9.03 1.52
C ILE A 154 -2.38 9.22 0.29
N THR A 155 -1.86 9.93 -0.68
CA THR A 155 -2.45 10.06 -2.00
C THR A 155 -1.35 10.29 -3.02
N GLU A 156 -1.68 10.01 -4.28
CA GLU A 156 -0.80 10.17 -5.42
C GLU A 156 -1.57 10.99 -6.46
N THR A 157 -0.96 12.06 -6.98
CA THR A 157 -1.66 12.98 -7.88
C THR A 157 -0.74 13.39 -9.01
N ASN A 158 -1.18 13.23 -10.26
CA ASN A 158 -0.46 13.71 -11.43
C ASN A 158 -0.14 15.21 -11.28
N ILE A 159 1.09 15.64 -11.56
CA ILE A 159 1.52 17.02 -11.29
C ILE A 159 0.84 18.05 -12.21
N GLY A 160 0.23 17.61 -13.32
CA GLY A 160 -0.68 18.40 -14.15
C GLY A 160 -2.09 18.61 -13.55
N ASP A 161 -2.54 17.75 -12.63
CA ASP A 161 -3.86 17.89 -11.99
C ASP A 161 -3.85 18.97 -10.90
N LYS A 162 -4.09 20.20 -11.35
CA LYS A 162 -4.24 21.36 -10.48
C LYS A 162 -5.44 21.26 -9.52
N PHE A 163 -6.49 20.50 -9.86
CA PHE A 163 -7.66 20.35 -9.00
C PHE A 163 -7.37 19.39 -7.84
N GLY A 164 -6.86 18.19 -8.13
CA GLY A 164 -6.41 17.23 -7.12
C GLY A 164 -5.34 17.84 -6.20
N LEU A 165 -4.30 18.48 -6.77
CA LEU A 165 -3.27 19.16 -5.98
C LEU A 165 -3.83 20.28 -5.08
N ALA A 166 -4.84 21.03 -5.54
CA ALA A 166 -5.51 22.03 -4.70
C ALA A 166 -6.38 21.38 -3.61
N LEU A 167 -7.13 20.33 -3.94
CA LEU A 167 -7.96 19.55 -3.02
C LEU A 167 -7.17 18.97 -1.86
N TYR A 168 -6.06 18.28 -2.15
CA TYR A 168 -5.25 17.62 -1.13
C TYR A 168 -4.51 18.66 -0.28
N ARG A 169 -3.97 19.73 -0.86
CA ARG A 169 -3.37 20.84 -0.08
C ARG A 169 -4.40 21.54 0.82
N HIS A 170 -5.61 21.82 0.32
CA HIS A 170 -6.69 22.40 1.11
C HIS A 170 -7.12 21.50 2.28
N ASN A 171 -7.08 20.18 2.10
CA ASN A 171 -7.35 19.22 3.18
C ASN A 171 -6.10 18.79 3.96
N GLY A 172 -5.02 19.58 3.93
CA GLY A 172 -3.88 19.45 4.83
C GLY A 172 -2.89 18.33 4.48
N PHE A 173 -2.91 17.79 3.26
CA PHE A 173 -1.84 16.92 2.79
C PHE A 173 -0.58 17.73 2.46
N GLN A 174 0.57 17.19 2.81
CA GLN A 174 1.91 17.73 2.56
C GLN A 174 2.64 16.87 1.52
N PRO A 175 3.45 17.44 0.63
CA PRO A 175 4.31 16.67 -0.28
C PRO A 175 5.23 15.71 0.48
N LEU A 176 5.45 14.51 -0.08
CA LEU A 176 6.28 13.46 0.52
C LEU A 176 7.44 13.03 -0.40
N ALA A 177 7.13 12.77 -1.66
CA ALA A 177 8.06 12.37 -2.71
C ALA A 177 7.44 12.62 -4.09
N GLN A 178 8.25 12.81 -5.12
CA GLN A 178 7.84 12.74 -6.52
C GLN A 178 8.07 11.32 -7.04
N ILE A 179 7.12 10.79 -7.82
CA ILE A 179 7.21 9.47 -8.44
C ILE A 179 7.18 9.65 -9.96
N THR A 180 8.17 9.07 -10.63
CA THR A 180 8.27 9.06 -12.10
C THR A 180 7.98 7.64 -12.59
N TYR A 181 7.01 7.51 -13.49
CA TYR A 181 6.65 6.25 -14.13
C TYR A 181 7.37 6.10 -15.46
N TRP A 182 8.22 5.09 -15.51
CA TRP A 182 9.08 4.76 -16.64
C TRP A 182 8.44 3.67 -17.49
N SER A 183 8.62 3.75 -18.81
CA SER A 183 8.25 2.71 -19.76
C SER A 183 9.44 2.40 -20.68
N ILE A 184 9.99 1.21 -20.54
CA ILE A 184 11.04 0.66 -21.38
C ILE A 184 10.37 -0.09 -22.53
N LYS A 185 10.70 0.24 -23.78
CA LYS A 185 10.08 -0.36 -24.97
C LYS A 185 10.55 -1.81 -25.22
N PRO A 186 9.80 -2.62 -25.98
CA PRO A 186 10.26 -3.95 -26.41
C PRO A 186 11.62 -3.88 -27.11
N GLU A 187 11.82 -2.88 -27.98
CA GLU A 187 13.09 -2.61 -28.68
C GLU A 187 14.31 -2.52 -27.73
N GLN A 188 14.10 -2.00 -26.52
CA GLN A 188 15.13 -1.70 -25.53
C GLN A 188 15.34 -2.86 -24.55
N LEU A 189 14.33 -3.70 -24.34
CA LEU A 189 14.41 -4.91 -23.51
C LEU A 189 15.21 -6.02 -24.21
N LEU A 190 15.20 -6.07 -25.54
CA LEU A 190 15.93 -7.08 -26.31
C LEU A 190 17.44 -7.14 -25.98
N PRO A 191 18.25 -6.06 -26.12
CA PRO A 191 19.68 -6.11 -25.82
C PRO A 191 19.97 -6.28 -24.32
N LEU A 192 19.06 -5.87 -23.43
CA LEU A 192 19.20 -6.10 -21.99
C LEU A 192 19.04 -7.57 -21.62
N ALA A 193 18.37 -8.38 -22.45
CA ALA A 193 18.15 -9.79 -22.22
C ALA A 193 19.21 -10.72 -22.86
N GLU A 194 20.14 -10.18 -23.65
CA GLU A 194 21.26 -10.93 -24.22
C GLU A 194 22.30 -11.40 -23.17
N PRO A 195 22.77 -10.57 -22.22
CA PRO A 195 23.74 -11.01 -21.21
C PRO A 195 23.10 -11.92 -20.15
N GLU A 196 23.90 -12.87 -19.65
CA GLU A 196 23.57 -13.62 -18.43
C GLU A 196 23.85 -12.74 -17.19
N PRO A 197 22.84 -12.43 -16.35
CA PRO A 197 23.00 -11.48 -15.27
C PRO A 197 23.74 -12.08 -14.07
N ALA A 198 24.72 -11.34 -13.55
CA ALA A 198 25.59 -11.72 -12.44
C ALA A 198 24.89 -11.56 -11.07
N LEU A 199 23.82 -12.34 -10.85
CA LEU A 199 22.99 -12.30 -9.65
C LEU A 199 23.32 -13.44 -8.66
N PRO A 200 24.29 -13.28 -7.75
CA PRO A 200 24.63 -14.32 -6.78
C PRO A 200 23.46 -14.58 -5.82
N ASN A 201 23.03 -15.83 -5.76
CA ASN A 201 21.89 -16.28 -4.94
C ASN A 201 20.59 -15.48 -5.23
N LEU A 202 20.19 -15.42 -6.50
CA LEU A 202 18.83 -15.05 -6.86
C LEU A 202 17.86 -16.14 -6.39
N LEU A 203 17.05 -15.84 -5.38
CA LEU A 203 16.11 -16.78 -4.74
C LEU A 203 14.65 -16.37 -5.00
N PRO A 204 13.71 -17.32 -5.10
CA PRO A 204 12.28 -17.02 -5.16
C PRO A 204 11.79 -16.52 -3.80
N VAL A 205 10.87 -15.56 -3.81
CA VAL A 205 10.34 -14.94 -2.59
C VAL A 205 9.35 -15.86 -1.87
N SER A 206 9.58 -16.11 -0.57
CA SER A 206 8.65 -16.83 0.31
C SER A 206 8.23 -16.00 1.53
N SER A 207 7.23 -16.47 2.27
CA SER A 207 6.81 -15.83 3.54
C SER A 207 7.81 -15.96 4.69
N ALA A 208 8.87 -16.76 4.54
CA ALA A 208 9.99 -16.78 5.49
C ALA A 208 10.90 -15.56 5.30
N ASP A 209 11.07 -15.10 4.05
CA ASP A 209 12.00 -14.03 3.66
C ASP A 209 11.45 -12.63 3.93
N ALA A 210 10.20 -12.54 4.42
CA ALA A 210 9.50 -11.30 4.73
C ALA A 210 10.29 -10.34 5.63
N GLN A 211 11.13 -10.85 6.54
CA GLN A 211 12.01 -10.02 7.35
C GLN A 211 13.17 -9.41 6.54
N LEU A 212 13.76 -10.16 5.61
CA LEU A 212 14.82 -9.69 4.72
C LEU A 212 14.29 -8.62 3.76
N LEU A 213 13.09 -8.84 3.21
CA LEU A 213 12.42 -7.88 2.32
C LEU A 213 11.99 -6.61 3.07
N TYR A 214 11.45 -6.74 4.28
CA TYR A 214 11.17 -5.60 5.14
C TYR A 214 12.42 -4.75 5.42
N GLN A 215 13.56 -5.40 5.73
CA GLN A 215 14.84 -4.72 5.93
C GLN A 215 15.31 -4.00 4.66
N LEU A 216 15.25 -4.68 3.50
CA LEU A 216 15.63 -4.11 2.19
C LEU A 216 14.77 -2.90 1.81
N GLU A 217 13.45 -2.99 1.94
CA GLU A 217 12.55 -1.87 1.67
C GLU A 217 12.83 -0.71 2.64
N THR A 218 13.01 -1.02 3.94
CA THR A 218 13.33 -0.02 4.97
C THR A 218 14.57 0.77 4.60
N VAL A 219 15.70 0.12 4.28
CA VAL A 219 16.95 0.85 3.94
C VAL A 219 16.87 1.61 2.62
N SER A 220 15.96 1.25 1.72
CA SER A 220 15.81 1.83 0.37
C SER A 220 14.85 3.05 0.29
N MET A 221 14.37 3.54 1.44
CA MET A 221 13.48 4.70 1.56
C MET A 221 14.01 5.73 2.58
N PRO A 222 13.69 7.04 2.46
CA PRO A 222 13.98 8.05 3.48
C PRO A 222 13.19 7.85 4.79
N PRO A 223 13.69 8.31 5.95
CA PRO A 223 13.01 8.14 7.24
C PRO A 223 11.55 8.62 7.28
N LEU A 224 11.24 9.76 6.65
CA LEU A 224 9.88 10.31 6.58
C LEU A 224 8.93 9.38 5.78
N VAL A 225 9.41 8.84 4.66
CA VAL A 225 8.63 7.90 3.82
C VAL A 225 8.37 6.60 4.57
N ARG A 226 9.38 6.05 5.26
CA ARG A 226 9.23 4.86 6.15
C ARG A 226 8.13 5.09 7.19
N GLN A 227 8.14 6.25 7.85
CA GLN A 227 7.18 6.60 8.90
C GLN A 227 5.76 6.76 8.35
N VAL A 228 5.59 7.36 7.16
CA VAL A 228 4.28 7.52 6.53
C VAL A 228 3.71 6.18 6.06
N PHE A 229 4.54 5.31 5.49
CA PHE A 229 4.11 4.00 5.02
C PHE A 229 3.78 3.02 6.15
N ASP A 230 4.40 3.16 7.33
CA ASP A 230 4.29 2.23 8.47
C ASP A 230 4.28 0.76 8.01
N HIS A 231 5.27 0.42 7.17
CA HIS A 231 5.47 -0.94 6.73
C HIS A 231 5.85 -1.84 7.91
N GLN A 232 5.32 -3.05 7.91
CA GLN A 232 5.52 -4.08 8.92
C GLN A 232 5.97 -5.38 8.25
N ILE A 233 6.68 -6.25 8.98
CA ILE A 233 7.13 -7.57 8.46
C ILE A 233 5.95 -8.41 7.93
N GLN A 234 4.72 -8.15 8.40
CA GLN A 234 3.53 -8.84 7.94
C GLN A 234 3.07 -8.46 6.53
N ASP A 235 3.47 -7.30 6.00
CA ASP A 235 3.11 -6.86 4.64
C ASP A 235 3.86 -7.70 3.60
N PHE A 236 5.12 -8.02 3.87
CA PHE A 236 6.00 -8.82 3.01
C PHE A 236 5.74 -10.33 3.08
N ARG A 237 4.79 -10.78 3.91
CA ARG A 237 4.37 -12.19 3.98
C ARG A 237 3.36 -12.51 2.89
N SER A 238 3.80 -13.22 1.86
CA SER A 238 2.92 -13.79 0.83
C SER A 238 1.73 -14.51 1.48
N ASN A 239 0.52 -14.13 1.06
CA ASN A 239 -0.70 -14.51 1.75
C ASN A 239 -1.35 -15.68 1.00
N PRO A 240 -1.70 -16.82 1.61
CA PRO A 240 -2.43 -17.89 0.91
C PRO A 240 -3.77 -17.41 0.32
N VAL A 241 -4.37 -16.33 0.87
CA VAL A 241 -5.55 -15.66 0.27
C VAL A 241 -5.20 -14.93 -1.03
N SER A 242 -4.00 -14.36 -1.16
CA SER A 242 -3.50 -13.89 -2.47
C SER A 242 -3.29 -15.05 -3.45
N GLY A 243 -3.00 -16.26 -2.97
CA GLY A 243 -3.03 -17.48 -3.80
C GLY A 243 -4.42 -17.87 -4.31
N LEU A 244 -5.50 -17.56 -3.58
CA LEU A 244 -6.88 -17.72 -4.06
C LEU A 244 -7.25 -16.63 -5.07
N GLY A 245 -6.88 -15.37 -4.78
CA GLY A 245 -7.02 -14.25 -5.70
C GLY A 245 -6.24 -14.44 -7.00
N GLN A 246 -5.01 -14.98 -6.92
CA GLN A 246 -4.19 -15.37 -8.06
C GLN A 246 -4.80 -16.53 -8.84
N ARG A 247 -5.38 -17.55 -8.19
CA ARG A 247 -6.09 -18.61 -8.92
C ARG A 247 -7.32 -18.10 -9.68
N LEU A 248 -8.01 -17.08 -9.16
CA LEU A 248 -9.10 -16.43 -9.88
C LEU A 248 -8.59 -15.48 -10.98
N SER A 249 -7.53 -14.70 -10.72
CA SER A 249 -6.99 -13.77 -11.72
C SER A 249 -6.26 -14.52 -12.83
N HIS A 250 -5.39 -15.50 -12.56
CA HIS A 250 -4.78 -16.38 -13.59
C HIS A 250 -5.83 -17.09 -14.48
N TRP A 251 -7.07 -17.25 -14.01
CA TRP A 251 -8.17 -17.82 -14.78
C TRP A 251 -8.97 -16.79 -15.60
N LEU A 252 -9.05 -15.52 -15.16
CA LEU A 252 -9.79 -14.44 -15.84
C LEU A 252 -8.91 -13.42 -16.59
N GLN A 253 -7.62 -13.41 -16.32
CA GLN A 253 -6.58 -12.54 -16.87
C GLN A 253 -5.36 -13.42 -17.10
N ARG A 254 -4.75 -13.36 -18.29
CA ARG A 254 -3.57 -14.16 -18.60
C ARG A 254 -2.31 -13.45 -18.07
N THR A 255 -2.29 -13.14 -16.78
CA THR A 255 -1.18 -12.48 -16.09
C THR A 255 -0.37 -13.51 -15.31
N GLU A 256 0.95 -13.36 -15.31
CA GLU A 256 1.90 -14.15 -14.52
C GLU A 256 2.67 -13.24 -13.56
N VAL A 257 3.05 -13.74 -12.38
CA VAL A 257 3.73 -12.95 -11.35
C VAL A 257 4.97 -13.68 -10.89
N LEU A 258 6.14 -13.11 -11.21
CA LEU A 258 7.45 -13.58 -10.77
C LEU A 258 7.93 -12.68 -9.63
N SER A 259 8.50 -13.24 -8.57
CA SER A 259 9.03 -12.47 -7.44
C SER A 259 10.27 -13.12 -6.87
N ASN A 260 11.39 -12.40 -6.95
CA ASN A 260 12.72 -12.89 -6.60
C ASN A 260 13.51 -11.81 -5.84
N TYR A 261 14.49 -12.26 -5.06
CA TYR A 261 15.41 -11.39 -4.34
C TYR A 261 16.85 -11.92 -4.40
N VAL A 262 17.82 -11.02 -4.26
CA VAL A 262 19.25 -11.32 -4.27
C VAL A 262 19.73 -11.40 -2.83
N PHE A 263 20.24 -12.55 -2.41
CA PHE A 263 20.73 -12.77 -1.05
C PHE A 263 22.25 -12.66 -0.95
N GLU A 264 22.75 -11.80 -0.06
CA GLU A 264 24.17 -11.67 0.22
C GLU A 264 24.55 -12.50 1.45
N PRO A 265 25.32 -13.60 1.31
CA PRO A 265 25.60 -14.50 2.44
C PRO A 265 26.47 -13.87 3.54
N GLN A 266 27.30 -12.87 3.17
CA GLN A 266 28.22 -12.22 4.11
C GLN A 266 27.49 -11.37 5.16
N ARG A 267 26.53 -10.53 4.73
CA ARG A 267 25.69 -9.73 5.63
C ARG A 267 24.40 -10.43 6.05
N LYS A 268 24.06 -11.55 5.42
CA LYS A 268 22.80 -12.31 5.59
C LYS A 268 21.58 -11.44 5.32
N ALA A 269 21.65 -10.60 4.29
CA ALA A 269 20.65 -9.61 3.93
C ALA A 269 20.15 -9.81 2.49
N ALA A 270 18.93 -9.35 2.20
CA ALA A 270 18.52 -9.11 0.83
C ALA A 270 19.12 -7.77 0.36
N ILE A 271 19.81 -7.77 -0.79
CA ILE A 271 20.45 -6.57 -1.36
C ILE A 271 19.73 -6.05 -2.61
N GLY A 272 18.86 -6.86 -3.22
CA GLY A 272 17.95 -6.48 -4.29
C GLY A 272 16.70 -7.36 -4.30
N TYR A 273 15.60 -6.82 -4.83
CA TYR A 273 14.30 -7.48 -4.95
C TYR A 273 13.59 -6.96 -6.20
N PHE A 274 12.90 -7.86 -6.90
CA PHE A 274 11.91 -7.46 -7.90
C PHE A 274 10.65 -8.31 -7.82
N GLN A 275 9.54 -7.70 -8.24
CA GLN A 275 8.31 -8.38 -8.59
C GLN A 275 7.89 -7.92 -9.98
N LEU A 276 7.73 -8.87 -10.89
CA LEU A 276 7.37 -8.66 -12.29
C LEU A 276 5.99 -9.27 -12.57
N ARG A 277 5.04 -8.42 -12.99
CA ARG A 277 3.73 -8.81 -13.52
C ARG A 277 3.83 -8.87 -15.04
N VAL A 278 3.78 -10.06 -15.61
CA VAL A 278 3.88 -10.30 -17.06
C VAL A 278 2.47 -10.49 -17.64
N CYS A 279 2.15 -9.79 -18.73
CA CYS A 279 0.94 -9.99 -19.50
C CYS A 279 1.23 -10.99 -20.62
N ARG A 280 0.44 -12.08 -20.72
CA ARG A 280 0.70 -13.16 -21.69
C ARG A 280 -0.06 -13.01 -23.03
N ASP A 281 -0.97 -12.03 -23.15
CA ASP A 281 -1.89 -11.92 -24.29
C ASP A 281 -1.78 -10.62 -25.11
N GLY A 282 -0.83 -9.73 -24.78
CA GLY A 282 -0.60 -8.50 -25.53
C GLY A 282 -1.48 -7.32 -25.11
N SER A 283 -2.44 -7.50 -24.20
CA SER A 283 -3.44 -6.47 -23.86
C SER A 283 -2.90 -5.27 -23.07
N ALA A 284 -1.96 -5.49 -22.13
CA ALA A 284 -1.44 -4.44 -21.25
C ALA A 284 0.07 -4.58 -21.01
N PRO A 285 0.84 -3.48 -20.88
CA PRO A 285 2.28 -3.55 -20.65
C PRO A 285 2.62 -4.33 -19.38
N HIS A 286 3.80 -4.95 -19.37
CA HIS A 286 4.33 -5.60 -18.18
C HIS A 286 4.61 -4.56 -17.09
N VAL A 287 4.48 -4.93 -15.81
CA VAL A 287 4.66 -3.99 -14.69
C VAL A 287 5.64 -4.58 -13.66
N ALA A 288 6.69 -3.82 -13.30
CA ALA A 288 7.67 -4.22 -12.30
C ALA A 288 7.68 -3.31 -11.08
N LYS A 289 7.76 -3.93 -9.89
CA LYS A 289 8.32 -3.28 -8.69
C LYS A 289 9.77 -3.71 -8.56
N LEU A 290 10.64 -2.76 -8.25
CA LEU A 290 12.08 -2.94 -8.07
C LEU A 290 12.51 -2.26 -6.77
N THR A 291 13.31 -2.93 -5.95
CA THR A 291 13.93 -2.37 -4.74
C THR A 291 15.39 -2.83 -4.70
N VAL A 292 16.33 -1.90 -4.56
CA VAL A 292 17.78 -2.18 -4.52
C VAL A 292 18.37 -1.42 -3.34
N HIS A 293 19.18 -2.11 -2.53
CA HIS A 293 19.85 -1.53 -1.38
C HIS A 293 20.81 -0.41 -1.85
N PRO A 294 20.80 0.80 -1.27
CA PRO A 294 21.57 1.94 -1.80
C PRO A 294 23.09 1.69 -1.97
N ALA A 295 23.72 0.88 -1.11
CA ALA A 295 25.12 0.45 -1.28
C ALA A 295 25.39 -0.59 -2.40
N TYR A 296 24.36 -1.02 -3.16
CA TYR A 296 24.42 -2.08 -4.18
C TYR A 296 23.74 -1.67 -5.50
N THR A 297 23.78 -0.37 -5.84
CA THR A 297 23.18 0.19 -7.07
C THR A 297 23.66 -0.44 -8.38
N TRP A 298 24.83 -1.10 -8.36
CA TRP A 298 25.33 -1.94 -9.46
C TRP A 298 24.39 -3.10 -9.84
N LEU A 299 23.45 -3.48 -8.96
CA LEU A 299 22.41 -4.48 -9.27
C LEU A 299 21.34 -3.99 -10.25
N TYR A 300 21.24 -2.67 -10.53
CA TYR A 300 20.21 -2.16 -11.43
C TYR A 300 20.29 -2.75 -12.86
N PRO A 301 21.48 -2.79 -13.52
CA PRO A 301 21.71 -3.57 -14.73
C PRO A 301 21.30 -5.04 -14.61
N GLU A 302 21.83 -5.76 -13.63
CA GLU A 302 21.66 -7.22 -13.50
C GLU A 302 20.19 -7.62 -13.29
N LEU A 303 19.45 -6.84 -12.48
CA LEU A 303 18.04 -7.06 -12.23
C LEU A 303 17.17 -6.67 -13.43
N MET A 304 17.54 -5.64 -14.20
CA MET A 304 16.86 -5.35 -15.46
C MET A 304 17.09 -6.46 -16.49
N ALA A 305 18.32 -6.95 -16.64
CA ALA A 305 18.63 -8.05 -17.54
C ALA A 305 17.85 -9.32 -17.18
N GLN A 306 17.75 -9.66 -15.89
CA GLN A 306 16.92 -10.78 -15.42
C GLN A 306 15.43 -10.58 -15.72
N MET A 307 14.88 -9.38 -15.53
CA MET A 307 13.48 -9.08 -15.88
C MET A 307 13.25 -9.07 -17.40
N ALA A 308 14.21 -8.59 -18.19
CA ALA A 308 14.16 -8.60 -19.64
C ALA A 308 14.17 -10.04 -20.19
N ARG A 309 15.06 -10.91 -19.70
CA ARG A 309 15.06 -12.36 -19.99
C ARG A 309 13.73 -13.02 -19.61
N ALA A 310 13.16 -12.65 -18.46
CA ALA A 310 11.88 -13.20 -18.00
C ALA A 310 10.68 -12.81 -18.89
N VAL A 311 10.73 -11.71 -19.66
CA VAL A 311 9.64 -11.29 -20.56
C VAL A 311 9.81 -11.74 -22.01
N GLN A 312 10.99 -12.21 -22.43
CA GLN A 312 11.23 -12.69 -23.82
C GLN A 312 10.29 -13.82 -24.28
N GLY A 313 9.72 -14.60 -23.36
CA GLY A 313 8.79 -15.70 -23.67
C GLY A 313 7.36 -15.27 -24.01
N PHE A 314 7.07 -13.96 -24.05
CA PHE A 314 5.73 -13.39 -24.11
C PHE A 314 5.60 -12.37 -25.26
N PRO A 315 4.38 -11.88 -25.59
CA PRO A 315 4.21 -10.89 -26.65
C PRO A 315 5.09 -9.64 -26.42
N ALA A 316 5.63 -9.06 -27.50
CA ALA A 316 6.53 -7.92 -27.42
C ALA A 316 5.82 -6.68 -26.85
N GLN A 317 6.01 -6.43 -25.55
CA GLN A 317 5.35 -5.37 -24.80
C GLN A 317 6.34 -4.52 -24.00
N ALA A 318 5.94 -3.28 -23.70
CA ALA A 318 6.74 -2.40 -22.86
C ALA A 318 6.74 -2.87 -21.39
N LEU A 319 7.85 -2.65 -20.69
CA LEU A 319 7.97 -2.86 -19.25
C LEU A 319 7.86 -1.51 -18.53
N ARG A 320 6.86 -1.39 -17.66
CA ARG A 320 6.65 -0.21 -16.82
C ARG A 320 7.15 -0.42 -15.40
N LEU A 321 7.74 0.60 -14.80
CA LEU A 321 8.11 0.62 -13.38
C LEU A 321 8.13 2.04 -12.81
N ALA A 322 8.03 2.13 -11.48
CA ALA A 322 8.15 3.39 -10.75
C ALA A 322 9.59 3.64 -10.26
N SER A 323 10.01 4.90 -10.30
CA SER A 323 11.14 5.43 -9.54
C SER A 323 10.65 6.59 -8.67
N ALA A 324 11.27 6.78 -7.50
CA ALA A 324 11.05 7.96 -6.67
C ALA A 324 12.26 8.91 -6.77
N ASP A 325 12.02 10.20 -6.51
CA ASP A 325 13.05 11.25 -6.44
C ASP A 325 14.23 10.90 -5.51
N TYR A 326 13.98 10.17 -4.42
CA TYR A 326 14.99 9.67 -3.49
C TYR A 326 15.76 8.42 -3.98
N GLN A 327 15.63 8.03 -5.25
CA GLN A 327 16.33 6.89 -5.88
C GLN A 327 17.05 7.32 -7.17
N PRO A 328 17.95 8.33 -7.12
CA PRO A 328 18.50 8.96 -8.32
C PRO A 328 19.30 8.01 -9.22
N GLU A 329 20.01 7.02 -8.65
CA GLU A 329 20.76 6.04 -9.43
C GLU A 329 19.86 5.11 -10.24
N ARG A 330 18.59 4.96 -9.84
CA ARG A 330 17.57 4.26 -10.64
C ARG A 330 17.14 5.11 -11.82
N GLU A 331 16.81 6.38 -11.60
CA GLU A 331 16.39 7.25 -12.68
C GLU A 331 17.51 7.45 -13.72
N GLU A 332 18.76 7.62 -13.27
CA GLU A 332 19.90 7.73 -14.17
C GLU A 332 20.09 6.45 -15.00
N TYR A 333 20.01 5.27 -14.38
CA TYR A 333 20.07 4.01 -15.12
C TYR A 333 18.88 3.81 -16.08
N LEU A 334 17.67 4.22 -15.70
CA LEU A 334 16.49 4.14 -16.57
C LEU A 334 16.60 5.11 -17.76
N LYS A 335 17.18 6.30 -17.57
CA LYS A 335 17.54 7.23 -18.65
C LYS A 335 18.64 6.64 -19.54
N GLN A 336 19.65 5.99 -18.96
CA GLN A 336 20.76 5.35 -19.68
C GLN A 336 20.29 4.25 -20.65
N ILE A 337 19.31 3.43 -20.27
CA ILE A 337 18.71 2.40 -21.15
C ILE A 337 17.63 2.96 -22.10
N GLY A 338 17.46 4.29 -22.14
CA GLY A 338 16.50 4.98 -23.01
C GLY A 338 15.04 4.84 -22.58
N GLY A 339 14.76 4.48 -21.33
CA GLY A 339 13.40 4.43 -20.79
C GLY A 339 12.69 5.78 -20.93
N VAL A 340 11.39 5.74 -21.19
CA VAL A 340 10.58 6.95 -21.44
C VAL A 340 9.73 7.27 -20.21
N GLU A 341 9.77 8.52 -19.75
CA GLU A 341 8.86 9.06 -18.74
C GLU A 341 7.42 9.12 -19.30
N VAL A 342 6.49 8.39 -18.69
CA VAL A 342 5.07 8.31 -19.11
C VAL A 342 4.17 9.18 -18.25
N GLU A 343 4.42 9.20 -16.94
CA GLU A 343 3.66 9.98 -15.97
C GLU A 343 4.57 10.40 -14.82
N HIS A 344 4.31 11.58 -14.25
CA HIS A 344 5.05 12.12 -13.12
C HIS A 344 4.05 12.64 -12.09
N THR A 345 4.07 12.05 -10.89
CA THR A 345 3.09 12.27 -9.83
C THR A 345 3.76 12.84 -8.57
N LEU A 346 2.97 13.56 -7.78
CA LEU A 346 3.35 13.96 -6.44
C LEU A 346 2.66 13.02 -5.46
N MET A 347 3.46 12.26 -4.70
CA MET A 347 2.97 11.58 -3.52
C MET A 347 2.84 12.59 -2.38
N MET A 348 1.68 12.61 -1.74
CA MET A 348 1.38 13.50 -0.61
C MET A 348 0.85 12.70 0.58
N SER A 349 1.06 13.21 1.79
CA SER A 349 0.66 12.54 3.03
C SER A 349 0.02 13.49 4.05
N ARG A 350 -0.83 12.96 4.91
CA ARG A 350 -1.47 13.65 6.04
C ARG A 350 -1.57 12.68 7.22
N SER A 351 -1.16 13.11 8.42
CA SER A 351 -1.52 12.40 9.64
C SER A 351 -2.92 12.81 10.12
N VAL A 352 -3.64 11.86 10.75
CA VAL A 352 -4.93 12.09 11.40
C VAL A 352 -4.78 11.69 12.86
N TRP A 353 -4.65 12.68 13.74
CA TRP A 353 -4.70 12.43 15.18
C TRP A 353 -6.15 12.18 15.60
N HIS A 354 -6.57 10.92 15.54
CA HIS A 354 -7.71 10.48 16.32
C HIS A 354 -7.39 10.74 17.79
N LYS A 355 -8.05 11.73 18.40
CA LYS A 355 -8.03 11.87 19.86
C LYS A 355 -8.63 10.58 20.41
N VAL A 356 -7.76 9.70 20.91
CA VAL A 356 -8.16 8.49 21.62
C VAL A 356 -9.07 8.93 22.75
N ARG A 357 -10.37 8.79 22.52
CA ARG A 357 -11.30 8.61 23.62
C ARG A 357 -10.91 7.26 24.17
N GLU A 358 -10.12 7.28 25.24
CA GLU A 358 -10.25 6.27 26.28
C GLU A 358 -11.73 6.24 26.62
N SER A 359 -12.47 5.34 25.97
CA SER A 359 -13.79 4.97 26.40
C SER A 359 -13.56 4.41 27.80
N LYS A 360 -13.83 5.22 28.83
CA LYS A 360 -13.79 4.82 30.23
C LYS A 360 -14.37 3.41 30.27
N SER A 361 -13.54 2.43 30.63
CA SER A 361 -13.95 1.03 30.73
C SER A 361 -15.28 1.01 31.47
N VAL A 362 -16.33 0.50 30.82
CA VAL A 362 -17.73 0.59 31.30
C VAL A 362 -17.75 0.28 32.79
N SER A 363 -18.02 1.29 33.63
CA SER A 363 -17.38 1.31 34.94
C SER A 363 -17.81 0.13 35.78
N LEU A 364 -16.83 -0.73 36.10
CA LEU A 364 -17.03 -1.90 36.95
C LEU A 364 -17.30 -1.52 38.41
N GLU A 365 -17.21 -0.22 38.75
CA GLU A 365 -17.83 0.38 39.94
C GLU A 365 -19.35 0.10 40.02
N GLY A 366 -20.02 -0.18 38.89
CA GLY A 366 -21.43 -0.54 38.83
C GLY A 366 -21.72 -2.05 38.99
N LEU A 367 -20.71 -2.94 38.87
CA LEU A 367 -20.86 -4.37 39.15
C LEU A 367 -20.34 -4.68 40.55
N ALA A 368 -21.18 -4.42 41.54
CA ALA A 368 -21.00 -4.88 42.91
C ALA A 368 -21.06 -6.41 42.98
N LEU A 369 -19.93 -7.06 42.71
CA LEU A 369 -19.70 -8.48 42.97
C LEU A 369 -19.89 -8.74 44.47
N PRO A 370 -20.76 -9.66 44.90
CA PRO A 370 -20.94 -9.96 46.32
C PRO A 370 -19.67 -10.58 46.93
N ASP A 371 -19.24 -10.06 48.09
CA ASP A 371 -18.07 -10.54 48.85
C ASP A 371 -18.27 -11.97 49.44
N VAL A 372 -18.17 -13.01 48.60
CA VAL A 372 -18.31 -14.41 49.02
C VAL A 372 -17.30 -15.34 48.36
N LEU A 373 -16.00 -15.12 48.60
CA LEU A 373 -14.96 -16.17 48.52
C LEU A 373 -13.94 -16.07 49.67
N PRO A 374 -14.34 -16.38 50.93
CA PRO A 374 -13.43 -16.40 52.07
C PRO A 374 -12.53 -17.64 52.06
N GLY A 375 -11.49 -17.66 51.20
CA GLY A 375 -10.64 -18.84 51.03
C GLY A 375 -9.16 -18.63 50.65
N LEU A 376 -8.75 -17.45 50.17
CA LEU A 376 -7.39 -17.23 49.67
C LEU A 376 -6.76 -15.90 50.16
N GLN A 377 -6.59 -15.77 51.48
CA GLN A 377 -5.71 -14.75 52.07
C GLN A 377 -4.35 -15.36 52.42
N PRO A 378 -3.23 -14.96 51.77
CA PRO A 378 -1.90 -15.39 52.18
C PRO A 378 -1.49 -14.70 53.49
N ALA A 379 -1.41 -15.46 54.58
CA ALA A 379 -1.05 -14.93 55.89
C ALA A 379 0.46 -14.67 56.01
N GLY A 380 0.89 -13.43 55.78
CA GLY A 380 2.28 -13.01 56.00
C GLY A 380 2.46 -11.49 55.89
N LYS A 381 2.86 -10.83 56.99
CA LYS A 381 3.27 -9.41 56.96
C LYS A 381 4.68 -9.31 56.36
N PRO A 382 4.93 -8.44 55.37
CA PRO A 382 6.28 -8.22 54.86
C PRO A 382 7.12 -7.45 55.89
N THR A 383 8.19 -8.07 56.39
CA THR A 383 9.20 -7.40 57.22
C THR A 383 10.29 -6.76 56.34
N PRO A 384 10.76 -5.54 56.66
CA PRO A 384 11.74 -4.84 55.83
C PRO A 384 13.16 -5.40 56.05
N SER A 385 13.70 -6.08 55.05
CA SER A 385 15.08 -6.59 55.06
C SER A 385 16.09 -5.49 54.72
N HIS A 386 16.71 -4.89 55.75
CA HIS A 386 17.80 -3.93 55.56
C HIS A 386 19.09 -4.64 55.11
N PHE A 387 19.80 -4.09 54.12
CA PHE A 387 21.11 -4.62 53.71
C PHE A 387 22.18 -4.26 54.74
N SER A 388 22.94 -5.27 55.19
CA SER A 388 24.09 -5.12 56.09
C SER A 388 25.22 -6.05 55.66
N ARG A 389 26.31 -5.50 55.11
CA ARG A 389 27.57 -6.24 54.95
C ARG A 389 28.22 -6.41 56.32
N SER A 390 28.66 -7.61 56.67
CA SER A 390 29.71 -7.82 57.67
C SER A 390 30.74 -8.84 57.17
N ARG A 391 32.02 -8.55 57.46
CA ARG A 391 33.18 -9.39 57.20
C ARG A 391 33.40 -10.27 58.43
N GLN A 392 33.63 -11.57 58.25
CA GLN A 392 34.38 -12.38 59.22
C GLN A 392 35.40 -13.26 58.50
N GLN A 393 36.56 -13.44 59.13
CA GLN A 393 37.65 -14.31 58.69
C GLN A 393 37.65 -15.60 59.53
N PRO A 394 37.99 -16.76 58.96
CA PRO A 394 38.63 -17.83 59.72
C PRO A 394 40.15 -17.57 59.84
N PRO A 395 40.82 -18.01 60.92
CA PRO A 395 42.27 -17.94 61.07
C PRO A 395 42.99 -19.14 60.44
N ALA A 396 44.31 -19.05 60.39
CA ALA A 396 45.25 -20.18 60.21
C ALA A 396 45.26 -21.07 61.49
N GLU A 397 45.86 -22.27 61.57
CA GLU A 397 46.73 -23.10 60.71
C GLU A 397 46.63 -24.58 61.23
N SER A 398 47.32 -25.66 60.81
CA SER A 398 48.45 -25.94 59.90
C SER A 398 48.54 -27.44 59.52
N SER A 399 49.58 -27.78 58.74
CA SER A 399 50.37 -29.04 58.83
C SER A 399 49.87 -30.37 58.21
N ARG A 400 50.75 -30.91 57.34
CA ARG A 400 51.05 -32.34 57.06
C ARG A 400 50.09 -33.21 56.21
N GLU A 401 50.57 -34.15 55.39
CA GLU A 401 51.87 -34.33 54.69
C GLU A 401 51.76 -35.44 53.61
N ALA A 402 52.36 -35.23 52.42
CA ALA A 402 52.70 -36.26 51.39
C ALA A 402 51.53 -37.10 50.77
N THR A 403 51.66 -37.88 49.68
CA THR A 403 52.82 -38.28 48.85
C THR A 403 52.42 -38.61 47.39
N GLY A 404 53.15 -38.12 46.38
CA GLY A 404 53.30 -38.72 45.02
C GLY A 404 52.08 -38.85 44.07
N ALA A 405 52.23 -39.26 42.80
CA ALA A 405 53.42 -39.25 41.91
C ALA A 405 53.04 -39.49 40.41
N SER A 406 53.91 -39.04 39.50
CA SER A 406 54.14 -39.52 38.12
C SER A 406 53.09 -39.40 36.99
N GLN A 407 53.50 -38.65 35.95
CA GLN A 407 53.55 -39.04 34.52
C GLN A 407 52.23 -39.31 33.74
N ARG A 408 52.14 -39.01 32.43
CA ARG A 408 53.15 -38.54 31.45
C ARG A 408 52.78 -37.20 30.83
#